data_AF-A0A4R9FKU4-F1
#
_entry.id   AF-A0A4R9FKU4-F1
#
_cell.length_a   1.000
_cell.length_b   1.000
_cell.length_c   1.000
_cell.angle_alpha   90.00
_cell.angle_beta   90.00
_cell.angle_gamma   90.00
#
_symmetry.space_group_name_H-M   'P 1'
#
loop_
_entity.id
_entity.type
_entity.pdbx_description
1 polymer ?
#
loop_
_entity_poly.entity_id
_entity_poly.type
_entity_poly.pdbx_seq_one_letter_code
_entity_poly.pdbx_strand_id
1 'polypeptide(L)'
;MIHLEGENYHFFFCNPDSVARVQSKISPFYDYPISTIEELPYLYSQPSLIPKFLYEIEYDRRTYPSSSMKTESYIQFENGLISSEDSKFGSECFELVRGNSYPIKTNPYRLLGTSPIFIIRDGIRTQIGISYPGEFNLYRLIRKRMFSTRYLSLRDIVNPELDEDSVIRKIEELYFDTESKTYLFRLVKILYAGTPAAEQELVSNLFTYEIEFAKFLRDRIFSIEILPLIHGPFLNSILNKLDERILKYSIPKLSPPVRKMVEKNVSKNRWKQILDGPSKKPELGESFPEIVEKEIFKRFSRRIYYEEGNFSVYREVVDSEQLEIGTRTEIEFQAIPGDKYNLNASVEGILLYSVTKEKILFQIQKYMEIIRFDIFLSKKERDSFEFFRIPSGSILEIPRYDQAKMIVGAAITSDKKPLEFNLLSFNY
;
A
#
# COMPACT_ATOMS: atom_id res chain seq x y z
N MET A 1 7.99 18.26 4.60
CA MET A 1 6.57 18.06 4.27
C MET A 1 6.29 16.56 4.35
N ILE A 2 5.31 16.12 5.15
CA ILE A 2 5.04 14.69 5.43
C ILE A 2 3.92 14.15 4.53
N HIS A 3 2.95 14.98 4.20
CA HIS A 3 1.80 14.65 3.35
C HIS A 3 1.67 15.66 2.21
N LEU A 4 1.32 15.17 1.03
CA LEU A 4 0.90 15.96 -0.12
C LEU A 4 -0.31 15.28 -0.77
N GLU A 5 -1.34 16.06 -1.07
CA GLU A 5 -2.46 15.59 -1.87
C GLU A 5 -2.15 15.82 -3.37
N GLY A 6 -2.16 14.74 -4.15
CA GLY A 6 -2.14 14.78 -5.61
C GLY A 6 -3.55 14.69 -6.22
N GLU A 7 -3.60 14.52 -7.52
CA GLU A 7 -4.86 14.41 -8.27
C GLU A 7 -5.57 13.08 -8.02
N ASN A 8 -4.82 11.97 -8.04
CA ASN A 8 -5.34 10.61 -7.89
C ASN A 8 -4.87 9.91 -6.61
N TYR A 9 -3.77 10.37 -6.01
CA TYR A 9 -3.15 9.76 -4.83
C TYR A 9 -2.84 10.78 -3.74
N HIS A 10 -2.88 10.31 -2.49
CA HIS A 10 -2.19 10.98 -1.39
C HIS A 10 -0.78 10.42 -1.26
N PHE A 11 0.19 11.32 -1.16
CA PHE A 11 1.60 11.02 -0.99
C PHE A 11 1.99 11.24 0.46
N PHE A 12 2.54 10.21 1.10
CA PHE A 12 3.15 10.29 2.41
C PHE A 12 4.66 10.08 2.27
N PHE A 13 5.48 11.04 2.71
CA PHE A 13 6.95 11.02 2.56
C PHE A 13 7.69 10.60 3.85
N CYS A 14 7.03 9.75 4.64
CA CYS A 14 7.47 9.33 5.96
C CYS A 14 8.82 8.59 5.90
N ASN A 15 9.55 8.59 7.01
CA ASN A 15 10.76 7.80 7.22
C ASN A 15 10.83 7.38 8.71
N PRO A 16 11.81 6.59 9.15
CA PRO A 16 11.90 6.16 10.55
C PRO A 16 11.85 7.31 11.57
N ASP A 17 12.32 8.50 11.20
CA ASP A 17 12.35 9.69 12.05
C ASP A 17 11.12 10.62 11.90
N SER A 18 10.26 10.37 10.90
CA SER A 18 9.08 11.19 10.61
C SER A 18 7.89 10.32 10.24
N VAL A 19 6.96 10.19 11.19
CA VAL A 19 5.79 9.32 11.06
C VAL A 19 4.50 10.13 10.82
N ALA A 20 3.60 9.63 9.99
CA ALA A 20 2.27 10.19 9.77
C ALA A 20 1.20 9.31 10.43
N ARG A 21 0.36 9.91 11.28
CA ARG A 21 -0.86 9.26 11.80
C ARG A 21 -2.03 9.62 10.90
N VAL A 22 -2.61 8.61 10.28
CA VAL A 22 -3.62 8.78 9.25
C VAL A 22 -4.84 7.96 9.67
N GLN A 23 -5.98 8.62 9.83
CA GLN A 23 -7.26 7.94 9.93
C GLN A 23 -7.74 7.67 8.51
N SER A 24 -8.10 6.43 8.21
CA SER A 24 -8.57 6.06 6.88
C SER A 24 -9.81 5.20 6.99
N LYS A 25 -10.76 5.40 6.08
CA LYS A 25 -11.96 4.60 5.94
C LYS A 25 -12.06 4.11 4.50
N ILE A 26 -12.32 2.82 4.31
CA ILE A 26 -12.65 2.29 2.98
C ILE A 26 -13.98 2.90 2.56
N SER A 27 -13.93 3.70 1.50
CA SER A 27 -15.08 4.42 0.96
C SER A 27 -14.81 4.62 -0.53
N PRO A 28 -14.91 3.58 -1.36
CA PRO A 28 -14.57 3.70 -2.76
C PRO A 28 -15.56 4.61 -3.50
N PHE A 29 -15.03 5.46 -4.38
CA PHE A 29 -15.86 6.33 -5.22
C PHE A 29 -16.63 5.54 -6.29
N TYR A 30 -16.05 4.42 -6.75
CA TYR A 30 -16.68 3.49 -7.69
C TYR A 30 -17.22 2.26 -6.93
N ASP A 31 -18.07 1.46 -7.59
CA ASP A 31 -18.74 0.28 -7.02
C ASP A 31 -17.80 -0.93 -6.83
N TYR A 32 -16.59 -0.71 -6.35
CA TYR A 32 -15.66 -1.79 -5.99
C TYR A 32 -16.16 -2.53 -4.75
N PRO A 33 -16.11 -3.87 -4.74
CA PRO A 33 -16.41 -4.63 -3.53
C PRO A 33 -15.50 -4.22 -2.38
N ILE A 34 -16.07 -3.82 -1.23
CA ILE A 34 -15.30 -3.40 -0.06
C ILE A 34 -14.32 -4.51 0.39
N SER A 35 -14.72 -5.78 0.25
CA SER A 35 -13.91 -6.94 0.61
C SER A 35 -12.63 -7.11 -0.22
N THR A 36 -12.51 -6.46 -1.38
CA THR A 36 -11.31 -6.51 -2.22
C THR A 36 -10.36 -5.34 -1.97
N ILE A 37 -10.74 -4.39 -1.10
CA ILE A 37 -9.95 -3.22 -0.76
C ILE A 37 -9.20 -3.48 0.55
N GLU A 38 -7.87 -3.33 0.52
CA GLU A 38 -7.02 -3.53 1.69
C GLU A 38 -7.26 -2.44 2.74
N GLU A 39 -7.27 -2.83 4.03
CA GLU A 39 -7.29 -1.87 5.13
C GLU A 39 -5.92 -1.19 5.31
N LEU A 40 -5.92 0.14 5.28
CA LEU A 40 -4.72 0.95 5.40
C LEU A 40 -4.23 1.10 6.86
N PRO A 41 -2.91 1.27 7.09
CA PRO A 41 -2.37 1.44 8.43
C PRO A 41 -2.69 2.82 9.00
N TYR A 42 -2.83 2.87 10.33
CA TYR A 42 -3.05 4.12 11.05
C TYR A 42 -1.77 4.96 11.18
N LEU A 43 -0.61 4.34 11.05
CA LEU A 43 0.70 4.99 11.17
C LEU A 43 1.57 4.62 9.98
N TYR A 44 2.12 5.63 9.31
CA TYR A 44 3.10 5.49 8.23
C TYR A 44 4.46 5.96 8.72
N SER A 45 5.49 5.13 8.59
CA SER A 45 6.89 5.44 8.90
C SER A 45 7.81 5.27 7.69
N GLN A 46 7.23 5.12 6.50
CA GLN A 46 7.91 4.98 5.21
C GLN A 46 7.08 5.65 4.11
N PRO A 47 7.67 5.91 2.93
CA PRO A 47 6.93 6.47 1.81
C PRO A 47 5.74 5.59 1.43
N SER A 48 4.57 6.20 1.19
CA SER A 48 3.35 5.46 0.85
C SER A 48 2.47 6.25 -0.11
N LEU A 49 1.75 5.50 -0.94
CA LEU A 49 0.79 5.99 -1.92
C LEU A 49 -0.60 5.49 -1.54
N ILE A 50 -1.54 6.41 -1.33
CA ILE A 50 -2.92 6.05 -0.99
C ILE A 50 -3.85 6.51 -2.11
N PRO A 51 -4.54 5.60 -2.83
CA PRO A 51 -5.46 5.97 -3.91
C PRO A 51 -6.67 6.75 -3.39
N LYS A 52 -6.89 7.97 -3.89
CA LYS A 52 -8.01 8.85 -3.50
C LYS A 52 -9.37 8.27 -3.86
N PHE A 53 -9.44 7.42 -4.88
CA PHE A 53 -10.69 6.83 -5.34
C PHE A 53 -11.14 5.61 -4.52
N LEU A 54 -10.40 5.20 -3.50
CA LEU A 54 -10.73 4.06 -2.63
C LEU A 54 -11.01 4.43 -1.18
N TYR A 55 -10.44 5.53 -0.70
CA TYR A 55 -10.38 5.84 0.71
C TYR A 55 -10.82 7.27 0.99
N GLU A 56 -11.55 7.43 2.09
CA GLU A 56 -11.65 8.70 2.81
C GLU A 56 -10.50 8.75 3.83
N ILE A 57 -9.80 9.87 3.90
CA ILE A 57 -8.64 10.05 4.79
C ILE A 57 -8.87 11.27 5.69
N GLU A 58 -8.59 11.12 6.97
CA GLU A 58 -8.43 12.22 7.90
C GLU A 58 -6.96 12.34 8.34
N TYR A 59 -6.36 13.48 8.04
CA TYR A 59 -4.98 13.81 8.37
C TYR A 59 -4.88 15.29 8.75
N ASP A 60 -4.13 15.59 9.83
CA ASP A 60 -3.94 16.96 10.33
C ASP A 60 -5.25 17.76 10.50
N ARG A 61 -6.27 17.12 11.08
CA ARG A 61 -7.63 17.67 11.30
C ARG A 61 -8.37 18.08 10.03
N ARG A 62 -7.92 17.61 8.86
CA ARG A 62 -8.61 17.77 7.58
C ARG A 62 -9.12 16.42 7.11
N THR A 63 -10.30 16.42 6.51
CA THR A 63 -10.90 15.25 5.89
C THR A 63 -10.83 15.38 4.38
N TYR A 64 -10.31 14.35 3.74
CA TYR A 64 -10.17 14.18 2.31
C TYR A 64 -11.14 13.07 1.89
N PRO A 65 -12.30 13.42 1.32
CA PRO A 65 -13.25 12.42 0.85
C PRO A 65 -12.69 11.69 -0.37
N SER A 66 -13.22 10.49 -0.62
CA SER A 66 -12.89 9.76 -1.83
C SER A 66 -13.37 10.51 -3.08
N SER A 67 -12.57 10.53 -4.16
CA SER A 67 -12.89 11.26 -5.40
C SER A 67 -12.76 10.39 -6.65
N SER A 68 -13.36 10.82 -7.77
CA SER A 68 -13.16 10.18 -9.07
C SER A 68 -11.69 10.22 -9.49
N MET A 69 -11.27 9.21 -10.26
CA MET A 69 -9.99 9.29 -10.98
C MET A 69 -10.02 10.45 -11.97
N LYS A 70 -8.92 11.17 -12.06
CA LYS A 70 -8.69 12.23 -13.04
C LYS A 70 -7.63 11.78 -14.03
N THR A 71 -7.92 11.95 -15.30
CA THR A 71 -7.02 11.65 -16.40
C THR A 71 -6.98 12.81 -17.37
N GLU A 72 -5.90 12.84 -18.14
CA GLU A 72 -5.76 13.77 -19.24
C GLU A 72 -6.66 13.42 -20.42
N SER A 73 -6.96 14.40 -21.26
CA SER A 73 -7.68 14.18 -22.51
C SER A 73 -6.86 13.30 -23.44
N TYR A 74 -7.52 12.37 -24.12
CA TYR A 74 -6.88 11.50 -25.10
C TYR A 74 -6.47 12.30 -26.35
N ILE A 75 -5.21 12.13 -26.79
CA ILE A 75 -4.72 12.63 -28.07
C ILE A 75 -4.79 11.49 -29.08
N GLN A 76 -5.59 11.69 -30.13
CA GLN A 76 -5.66 10.76 -31.25
C GLN A 76 -4.48 11.00 -32.18
N PHE A 77 -3.82 9.92 -32.61
CA PHE A 77 -2.71 9.96 -33.55
C PHE A 77 -3.03 9.11 -34.79
N GLU A 78 -3.14 9.78 -35.94
CA GLU A 78 -3.44 9.14 -37.22
C GLU A 78 -2.65 9.81 -38.35
N ASN A 79 -1.96 9.01 -39.15
CA ASN A 79 -1.28 9.47 -40.38
C ASN A 79 -0.36 10.69 -40.19
N GLY A 80 0.40 10.76 -39.09
CA GLY A 80 1.29 11.88 -38.80
C GLY A 80 0.60 13.14 -38.24
N LEU A 81 -0.72 13.06 -38.00
CA LEU A 81 -1.52 14.12 -37.40
C LEU A 81 -1.93 13.73 -35.99
N ILE A 82 -1.91 14.70 -35.09
CA ILE A 82 -2.54 14.58 -33.78
C ILE A 82 -3.79 15.45 -33.70
N SER A 83 -4.80 14.97 -32.99
CA SER A 83 -6.01 15.71 -32.68
C SER A 83 -6.47 15.46 -31.25
N SER A 84 -7.11 16.46 -30.67
CA SER A 84 -7.77 16.38 -29.36
C SER A 84 -9.24 16.78 -29.54
N GLU A 85 -10.16 16.05 -28.93
CA GLU A 85 -11.60 16.42 -28.99
C GLU A 85 -11.88 17.73 -28.27
N ASP A 86 -11.11 18.03 -27.23
CA ASP A 86 -11.03 19.38 -26.68
C ASP A 86 -10.42 20.27 -27.77
N SER A 87 -11.28 21.03 -28.45
CA SER A 87 -11.03 21.85 -29.65
C SER A 87 -9.79 22.76 -29.62
N LYS A 88 -9.09 22.86 -28.49
CA LYS A 88 -7.79 23.51 -28.34
C LYS A 88 -6.84 22.56 -27.59
N PHE A 89 -5.72 22.20 -28.22
CA PHE A 89 -4.51 21.92 -27.45
C PHE A 89 -4.29 23.17 -26.57
N GLY A 90 -4.13 23.00 -25.25
CA GLY A 90 -4.18 24.08 -24.24
C GLY A 90 -3.28 25.29 -24.55
N SER A 91 -3.37 26.34 -23.73
CA SER A 91 -2.64 27.60 -23.97
C SER A 91 -1.12 27.41 -24.05
N GLU A 92 -0.59 26.39 -23.37
CA GLU A 92 0.84 26.05 -23.38
C GLU A 92 1.04 24.60 -23.86
N CYS A 93 1.04 24.42 -25.19
CA CYS A 93 1.22 23.12 -25.81
C CYS A 93 2.38 23.09 -26.80
N PHE A 94 3.30 22.14 -26.62
CA PHE A 94 4.53 22.04 -27.40
C PHE A 94 4.86 20.59 -27.75
N GLU A 95 5.25 20.33 -29.00
CA GLU A 95 5.94 19.10 -29.38
C GLU A 95 7.42 19.22 -29.02
N LEU A 96 7.99 18.19 -28.42
CA LEU A 96 9.42 18.10 -28.11
C LEU A 96 10.12 17.24 -29.17
N VAL A 97 11.01 17.85 -29.95
CA VAL A 97 11.79 17.15 -30.99
C VAL A 97 13.27 17.46 -30.82
N ARG A 98 14.07 16.43 -30.55
CA ARG A 98 15.54 16.51 -30.40
C ARG A 98 15.99 17.62 -29.42
N GLY A 99 15.26 17.78 -28.31
CA GLY A 99 15.54 18.79 -27.29
C GLY A 99 15.02 20.20 -27.59
N ASN A 100 14.38 20.42 -28.74
CA ASN A 100 13.73 21.68 -29.07
C ASN A 100 12.21 21.60 -28.86
N SER A 101 11.60 22.71 -28.45
CA SER A 101 10.15 22.83 -28.24
C SER A 101 9.49 23.56 -29.41
N TYR A 102 8.46 22.95 -29.99
CA TYR A 102 7.72 23.48 -31.13
C TYR A 102 6.25 23.73 -30.74
N PRO A 103 5.74 24.97 -30.83
CA PRO A 103 4.39 25.27 -30.37
C PRO A 103 3.33 24.63 -31.25
N ILE A 104 2.35 24.00 -30.62
CA ILE A 104 1.19 23.38 -31.26
C ILE A 104 0.06 24.43 -31.31
N LYS A 105 -0.23 24.93 -32.53
CA LYS A 105 -1.18 26.05 -32.73
C LYS A 105 -2.45 25.66 -33.49
N THR A 106 -2.53 24.43 -33.99
CA THR A 106 -3.64 23.94 -34.81
C THR A 106 -4.18 22.63 -34.26
N ASN A 107 -5.44 22.33 -34.56
CA ASN A 107 -6.06 21.04 -34.27
C ASN A 107 -6.87 20.62 -35.51
N PRO A 108 -6.44 19.62 -36.30
CA PRO A 108 -5.27 18.76 -36.06
C PRO A 108 -3.93 19.48 -36.23
N TYR A 109 -2.88 18.90 -35.63
CA TYR A 109 -1.49 19.35 -35.77
C TYR A 109 -0.65 18.28 -36.47
N ARG A 110 0.23 18.69 -37.39
CA ARG A 110 1.17 17.79 -38.05
C ARG A 110 2.45 17.71 -37.26
N LEU A 111 2.80 16.50 -36.84
CA LEU A 111 4.00 16.23 -36.07
C LEU A 111 5.27 16.43 -36.90
N LEU A 112 6.32 16.87 -36.22
CA LEU A 112 7.66 17.02 -36.77
C LEU A 112 8.54 15.80 -36.47
N GLY A 113 8.27 15.10 -35.36
CA GLY A 113 8.96 13.90 -34.93
C GLY A 113 8.29 12.60 -35.38
N THR A 114 8.93 11.49 -35.02
CA THR A 114 8.38 10.12 -35.15
C THR A 114 8.22 9.49 -33.77
N SER A 115 7.36 8.48 -33.66
CA SER A 115 7.11 7.73 -32.42
C SER A 115 8.42 7.21 -31.77
N PRO A 116 8.58 7.30 -30.44
CA PRO A 116 7.65 7.91 -29.48
C PRO A 116 7.64 9.44 -29.59
N ILE A 117 6.45 10.02 -29.64
CA ILE A 117 6.24 11.47 -29.72
C ILE A 117 6.06 12.01 -28.31
N PHE A 118 6.72 13.13 -28.00
CA PHE A 118 6.57 13.79 -26.71
C PHE A 118 5.93 15.16 -26.87
N ILE A 119 4.90 15.40 -26.07
CA ILE A 119 4.17 16.67 -26.03
C ILE A 119 4.16 17.15 -24.59
N ILE A 120 4.30 18.46 -24.39
CA ILE A 120 3.96 19.12 -23.13
C ILE A 120 2.62 19.80 -23.33
N ARG A 121 1.66 19.57 -22.44
CA ARG A 121 0.36 20.26 -22.41
C ARG A 121 0.10 20.74 -20.99
N ASP A 122 0.08 22.06 -20.82
CA ASP A 122 -0.20 22.72 -19.53
C ASP A 122 0.68 22.16 -18.38
N GLY A 123 1.96 21.95 -18.68
CA GLY A 123 2.96 21.40 -17.75
C GLY A 123 3.01 19.88 -17.64
N ILE A 124 2.06 19.14 -18.23
CA ILE A 124 2.01 17.67 -18.22
C ILE A 124 2.72 17.12 -19.45
N ARG A 125 3.57 16.11 -19.25
CA ARG A 125 4.26 15.43 -20.34
C ARG A 125 3.40 14.27 -20.83
N THR A 126 3.07 14.27 -22.11
CA THR A 126 2.39 13.17 -22.81
C THR A 126 3.36 12.49 -23.76
N GLN A 127 3.57 11.20 -23.60
CA GLN A 127 4.19 10.33 -24.58
C GLN A 127 3.09 9.66 -25.41
N ILE A 128 3.12 9.83 -26.72
CA ILE A 128 2.27 9.12 -27.67
C ILE A 128 3.11 8.02 -28.32
N GLY A 129 2.61 6.79 -28.27
CA GLY A 129 3.32 5.64 -28.82
C GLY A 129 4.30 4.99 -27.85
N ILE A 130 4.94 3.93 -28.33
CA ILE A 130 5.95 3.14 -27.60
C ILE A 130 7.36 3.56 -27.98
N SER A 131 8.31 3.38 -27.06
CA SER A 131 9.72 3.70 -27.30
C SER A 131 10.43 2.65 -28.15
N TYR A 132 10.08 1.37 -27.97
CA TYR A 132 10.69 0.24 -28.66
C TYR A 132 9.63 -0.60 -29.40
N PRO A 133 9.47 -0.38 -30.72
CA PRO A 133 8.65 -1.23 -31.60
C PRO A 133 9.43 -2.46 -32.09
N GLY A 134 8.73 -3.43 -32.69
CA GLY A 134 9.33 -4.62 -33.29
C GLY A 134 9.74 -5.71 -32.29
N GLU A 135 10.72 -6.53 -32.69
CA GLU A 135 11.35 -7.56 -31.88
C GLU A 135 12.52 -6.97 -31.10
N PHE A 136 12.62 -7.29 -29.81
CA PHE A 136 13.71 -6.84 -28.96
C PHE A 136 13.96 -7.81 -27.81
N ASN A 137 15.19 -7.81 -27.31
CA ASN A 137 15.59 -8.64 -26.19
C ASN A 137 15.84 -7.80 -24.95
N LEU A 138 15.44 -8.33 -23.79
CA LEU A 138 15.80 -7.76 -22.51
C LEU A 138 16.36 -8.82 -21.57
N TYR A 139 17.25 -8.39 -20.67
CA TYR A 139 17.80 -9.25 -19.64
C TYR A 139 16.92 -9.24 -18.41
N ARG A 140 16.35 -10.41 -18.07
CA ARG A 140 15.51 -10.57 -16.88
C ARG A 140 16.36 -10.67 -15.62
N LEU A 141 16.03 -9.84 -14.65
CA LEU A 141 16.51 -9.86 -13.27
C LEU A 141 15.36 -10.27 -12.37
N ILE A 142 15.56 -11.34 -11.61
CA ILE A 142 14.59 -11.77 -10.61
C ILE A 142 14.84 -10.97 -9.33
N ARG A 143 13.90 -10.10 -8.96
CA ARG A 143 13.92 -9.36 -7.70
C ARG A 143 12.93 -9.97 -6.73
N LYS A 144 13.26 -9.95 -5.45
CA LYS A 144 12.37 -10.42 -4.39
C LYS A 144 11.20 -9.46 -4.24
N ARG A 145 9.98 -9.97 -4.24
CA ARG A 145 8.78 -9.17 -4.02
C ARG A 145 8.63 -8.95 -2.53
N MET A 146 8.63 -7.69 -2.11
CA MET A 146 8.40 -7.34 -0.72
C MET A 146 6.91 -7.26 -0.48
N PHE A 147 6.40 -8.14 0.36
CA PHE A 147 5.05 -8.07 0.88
C PHE A 147 5.07 -7.31 2.19
N SER A 148 4.00 -6.58 2.46
CA SER A 148 3.77 -6.02 3.77
C SER A 148 2.68 -6.84 4.46
N THR A 149 2.87 -7.20 5.71
CA THR A 149 1.77 -7.67 6.57
C THR A 149 1.86 -6.99 7.91
N ARG A 150 0.85 -7.18 8.77
CA ARG A 150 0.86 -6.65 10.12
C ARG A 150 1.00 -7.78 11.13
N TYR A 151 1.80 -7.54 12.16
CA TYR A 151 1.94 -8.41 13.31
C TYR A 151 1.77 -7.58 14.58
N LEU A 152 1.47 -8.25 15.69
CA LEU A 152 1.37 -7.61 16.98
C LEU A 152 2.76 -7.56 17.65
N SER A 153 3.32 -6.38 17.91
CA SER A 153 4.59 -6.30 18.65
C SER A 153 4.32 -6.51 20.14
N LEU A 154 4.81 -7.63 20.67
CA LEU A 154 4.69 -7.92 22.09
C LEU A 154 5.48 -6.92 22.95
N ARG A 155 6.55 -6.31 22.44
CA ARG A 155 7.30 -5.25 23.15
C ARG A 155 6.44 -4.03 23.47
N ASP A 156 5.55 -3.64 22.56
CA ASP A 156 4.64 -2.50 22.76
C ASP A 156 3.46 -2.83 23.71
N ILE A 157 3.23 -4.12 23.94
CA ILE A 157 2.07 -4.63 24.66
C ILE A 157 2.41 -4.96 26.10
N VAL A 158 3.47 -5.74 26.26
CA VAL A 158 3.91 -6.27 27.53
C VAL A 158 4.19 -5.09 28.45
N ASN A 159 3.58 -5.12 29.64
CA ASN A 159 3.82 -4.10 30.65
C ASN A 159 5.34 -4.00 30.89
N PRO A 160 5.97 -2.83 30.68
CA PRO A 160 7.42 -2.65 30.83
C PRO A 160 7.93 -2.95 32.25
N GLU A 161 7.04 -3.01 33.24
CA GLU A 161 7.36 -3.40 34.62
C GLU A 161 7.51 -4.92 34.83
N LEU A 162 7.17 -5.75 33.82
CA LEU A 162 7.29 -7.21 33.92
C LEU A 162 8.65 -7.69 33.39
N ASP A 163 9.33 -8.51 34.20
CA ASP A 163 10.50 -9.27 33.77
C ASP A 163 10.09 -10.51 32.94
N GLU A 164 11.06 -11.12 32.26
CA GLU A 164 10.83 -12.27 31.36
C GLU A 164 10.07 -13.40 32.07
N ASP A 165 10.47 -13.76 33.28
CA ASP A 165 9.83 -14.82 34.08
C ASP A 165 8.38 -14.48 34.43
N SER A 166 8.06 -13.23 34.76
CA SER A 166 6.70 -12.80 35.05
C SER A 166 5.81 -12.82 33.80
N VAL A 167 6.37 -12.50 32.63
CA VAL A 167 5.66 -12.59 31.35
C VAL A 167 5.36 -14.04 30.99
N ILE A 168 6.33 -14.94 31.16
CA ILE A 168 6.16 -16.38 30.94
C ILE A 168 5.03 -16.94 31.81
N ARG A 169 5.04 -16.65 33.11
CA ARG A 169 3.98 -17.09 34.03
C ARG A 169 2.60 -16.58 33.61
N LYS A 170 2.51 -15.32 33.16
CA LYS A 170 1.24 -14.79 32.65
C LYS A 170 0.78 -15.49 31.37
N ILE A 171 1.68 -15.84 30.47
CA ILE A 171 1.35 -16.60 29.24
C ILE A 171 0.77 -17.97 29.58
N GLU A 172 1.31 -18.65 30.60
CA GLU A 172 0.78 -19.93 31.09
C GLU A 172 -0.69 -19.80 31.53
N GLU A 173 -1.06 -18.68 32.14
CA GLU A 173 -2.42 -18.38 32.61
C GLU A 173 -3.40 -17.97 31.49
N LEU A 174 -2.91 -17.61 30.29
CA LEU A 174 -3.78 -17.20 29.17
C LEU A 174 -4.58 -18.39 28.62
N TYR A 175 -5.76 -18.08 28.06
CA TYR A 175 -6.61 -19.09 27.43
C TYR A 175 -6.26 -19.27 25.94
N PHE A 176 -5.03 -19.73 25.68
CA PHE A 176 -4.54 -20.14 24.36
C PHE A 176 -4.33 -21.65 24.29
N ASP A 177 -4.40 -22.22 23.09
CA ASP A 177 -4.00 -23.61 22.85
C ASP A 177 -2.48 -23.81 23.04
N THR A 178 -2.04 -25.05 23.24
CA THR A 178 -0.65 -25.39 23.55
C THR A 178 0.34 -24.92 22.48
N GLU A 179 -0.06 -24.96 21.21
CA GLU A 179 0.75 -24.52 20.08
C GLU A 179 0.94 -23.00 20.12
N SER A 180 -0.17 -22.26 20.26
CA SER A 180 -0.18 -20.80 20.44
C SER A 180 0.65 -20.34 21.64
N LYS A 181 0.58 -21.04 22.78
CA LYS A 181 1.43 -20.75 23.95
C LYS A 181 2.90 -20.98 23.66
N THR A 182 3.24 -22.05 22.97
CA THR A 182 4.62 -22.34 22.55
C THR A 182 5.17 -21.23 21.66
N TYR A 183 4.35 -20.73 20.74
CA TYR A 183 4.70 -19.58 19.90
C TYR A 183 4.89 -18.29 20.71
N LEU A 184 4.03 -18.00 21.68
CA LEU A 184 4.22 -16.86 22.60
C LEU A 184 5.52 -16.97 23.40
N PHE A 185 5.87 -18.16 23.92
CA PHE A 185 7.13 -18.35 24.64
C PHE A 185 8.35 -18.13 23.75
N ARG A 186 8.33 -18.61 22.50
CA ARG A 186 9.40 -18.35 21.53
C ARG A 186 9.52 -16.85 21.25
N LEU A 187 8.39 -16.16 21.13
CA LEU A 187 8.38 -14.73 20.89
C LEU A 187 8.93 -13.95 22.07
N VAL A 188 8.55 -14.28 23.31
CA VAL A 188 9.13 -13.67 24.53
C VAL A 188 10.65 -13.80 24.56
N LYS A 189 11.20 -14.98 24.25
CA LYS A 189 12.65 -15.17 24.19
C LYS A 189 13.32 -14.27 23.15
N ILE A 190 12.66 -14.03 22.01
CA ILE A 190 13.14 -13.08 20.98
C ILE A 190 13.09 -11.64 21.50
N LEU A 191 12.03 -11.24 22.22
CA LEU A 191 11.86 -9.88 22.74
C LEU A 191 12.92 -9.49 23.78
N TYR A 192 13.26 -10.41 24.67
CA TYR A 192 14.20 -10.16 25.76
C TYR A 192 15.67 -10.40 25.36
N ALA A 193 15.92 -10.96 24.17
CA ALA A 193 17.27 -11.22 23.66
C ALA A 193 17.94 -10.04 22.92
N GLY A 194 17.25 -8.95 22.58
CA GLY A 194 17.84 -7.90 21.72
C GLY A 194 17.13 -6.55 21.66
N THR A 195 17.61 -5.65 20.79
CA THR A 195 17.08 -4.28 20.58
C THR A 195 15.82 -4.24 19.69
N PRO A 196 15.10 -3.10 19.60
CA PRO A 196 13.98 -2.91 18.64
C PRO A 196 14.30 -3.19 17.18
N ALA A 197 15.49 -2.81 16.72
CA ALA A 197 15.92 -3.09 15.34
C ALA A 197 16.12 -4.59 15.10
N ALA A 198 16.70 -5.31 16.07
CA ALA A 198 16.92 -6.75 15.99
C ALA A 198 15.60 -7.55 15.99
N GLU A 199 14.60 -7.10 16.76
CA GLU A 199 13.25 -7.70 16.76
C GLU A 199 12.62 -7.62 15.36
N GLN A 200 12.69 -6.45 14.72
CA GLN A 200 12.09 -6.26 13.39
C GLN A 200 12.75 -7.14 12.32
N GLU A 201 14.07 -7.28 12.35
CA GLU A 201 14.81 -8.15 11.44
C GLU A 201 14.49 -9.63 11.67
N LEU A 202 14.48 -10.07 12.93
CA LEU A 202 14.13 -11.45 13.30
C LEU A 202 12.69 -11.80 12.92
N VAL A 203 11.73 -10.91 13.20
CA VAL A 203 10.32 -11.12 12.84
C VAL A 203 10.15 -11.13 11.32
N SER A 204 10.84 -10.26 10.58
CA SER A 204 10.83 -10.28 9.11
C SER A 204 11.31 -11.62 8.55
N ASN A 205 12.42 -12.15 9.07
CA ASN A 205 12.92 -13.47 8.69
C ASN A 205 11.93 -14.60 9.05
N LEU A 206 11.31 -14.54 10.23
CA LEU A 206 10.31 -15.53 10.64
C LEU A 206 9.08 -15.55 9.72
N PHE A 207 8.63 -14.39 9.23
CA PHE A 207 7.53 -14.35 8.27
C PHE A 207 7.88 -14.91 6.90
N THR A 208 9.15 -14.88 6.50
CA THR A 208 9.63 -15.48 5.25
C THR A 208 9.77 -16.99 5.34
N TYR A 209 10.23 -17.53 6.48
CA TYR A 209 10.61 -18.96 6.57
C TYR A 209 9.64 -19.82 7.43
N GLU A 210 8.84 -19.23 8.31
CA GLU A 210 7.99 -19.94 9.28
C GLU A 210 6.50 -19.53 9.12
N ILE A 211 5.85 -20.05 8.06
CA ILE A 211 4.49 -19.65 7.65
C ILE A 211 3.43 -19.87 8.75
N GLU A 212 3.54 -20.93 9.56
CA GLU A 212 2.59 -21.21 10.64
C GLU A 212 2.72 -20.20 11.79
N PHE A 213 3.96 -19.84 12.14
CA PHE A 213 4.24 -18.80 13.13
C PHE A 213 3.80 -17.41 12.64
N ALA A 214 3.98 -17.12 11.35
CA ALA A 214 3.50 -15.91 10.69
C ALA A 214 1.97 -15.79 10.77
N LYS A 215 1.24 -16.89 10.48
CA LYS A 215 -0.22 -16.94 10.64
C LYS A 215 -0.65 -16.74 12.09
N PHE A 216 0.05 -17.34 13.05
CA PHE A 216 -0.20 -17.11 14.47
C PHE A 216 -0.07 -15.61 14.84
N LEU A 217 1.00 -14.96 14.37
CA LEU A 217 1.25 -13.55 14.63
C LEU A 217 0.30 -12.58 13.92
N ARG A 218 -0.26 -13.00 12.80
CA ARG A 218 -1.22 -12.21 12.02
C ARG A 218 -2.67 -12.39 12.50
N ASP A 219 -3.06 -13.61 12.87
CA ASP A 219 -4.47 -13.97 13.05
C ASP A 219 -4.85 -14.29 14.49
N ARG A 220 -3.98 -14.95 15.26
CA ARG A 220 -4.35 -15.51 16.58
C ARG A 220 -3.98 -14.63 17.76
N ILE A 221 -2.92 -13.84 17.61
CA ILE A 221 -2.42 -13.01 18.71
C ILE A 221 -3.28 -11.76 18.98
N PHE A 222 -4.14 -11.36 18.03
CA PHE A 222 -5.01 -10.18 18.14
C PHE A 222 -6.29 -10.40 18.95
N SER A 223 -6.49 -11.58 19.52
CA SER A 223 -7.69 -11.88 20.30
C SER A 223 -7.69 -11.16 21.65
N ILE A 224 -8.89 -11.01 22.24
CA ILE A 224 -9.04 -10.44 23.59
C ILE A 224 -8.25 -11.21 24.67
N GLU A 225 -7.87 -12.45 24.42
CA GLU A 225 -7.10 -13.27 25.36
C GLU A 225 -5.70 -12.72 25.63
N ILE A 226 -5.16 -11.85 24.78
CA ILE A 226 -3.86 -11.19 25.03
C ILE A 226 -3.97 -10.06 26.07
N LEU A 227 -5.19 -9.61 26.42
CA LEU A 227 -5.45 -8.46 27.30
C LEU A 227 -4.70 -8.49 28.66
N PRO A 228 -4.53 -9.63 29.35
CA PRO A 228 -3.78 -9.69 30.62
C PRO A 228 -2.27 -9.37 30.50
N LEU A 229 -1.71 -9.45 29.28
CA LEU A 229 -0.35 -9.01 28.99
C LEU A 229 -0.28 -7.49 28.73
N ILE A 230 -1.38 -6.87 28.32
CA ILE A 230 -1.46 -5.44 27.99
C ILE A 230 -1.50 -4.60 29.28
N HIS A 231 -0.81 -3.47 29.26
CA HIS A 231 -0.81 -2.48 30.33
C HIS A 231 -2.21 -1.90 30.63
N GLY A 232 -2.52 -1.70 31.92
CA GLY A 232 -3.83 -1.24 32.41
C GLY A 232 -4.40 0.06 31.80
N PRO A 233 -3.59 1.12 31.52
CA PRO A 233 -4.09 2.35 30.90
C PRO A 233 -4.79 2.16 29.55
N PHE A 234 -4.38 1.16 28.76
CA PHE A 234 -5.04 0.80 27.50
C PHE A 234 -6.50 0.43 27.74
N LEU A 235 -6.74 -0.52 28.66
CA LEU A 235 -8.07 -1.02 28.96
C LEU A 235 -8.97 0.07 29.55
N ASN A 236 -8.43 0.91 30.43
CA ASN A 236 -9.17 2.05 31.01
C ASN A 236 -9.70 2.99 29.92
N SER A 237 -8.91 3.25 28.87
CA SER A 237 -9.33 4.11 27.77
C SER A 237 -10.54 3.57 26.98
N ILE A 238 -10.70 2.24 26.92
CA ILE A 238 -11.83 1.56 26.29
C ILE A 238 -13.03 1.55 27.24
N LEU A 239 -12.82 1.12 28.48
CA LEU A 239 -13.87 1.00 29.50
C LEU A 239 -14.55 2.35 29.81
N ASN A 240 -13.85 3.47 29.66
CA ASN A 240 -14.42 4.80 29.87
C ASN A 240 -15.37 5.26 28.75
N LYS A 241 -15.29 4.66 27.56
CA LYS A 241 -16.13 5.02 26.40
C LYS A 241 -17.23 4.02 26.12
N LEU A 242 -17.10 2.81 26.66
CA LEU A 242 -17.99 1.69 26.41
C LEU A 242 -19.32 1.83 27.16
N ASP A 243 -20.44 1.52 26.50
CA ASP A 243 -21.74 1.40 27.15
C ASP A 243 -21.73 0.25 28.16
N GLU A 244 -22.00 0.57 29.42
CA GLU A 244 -22.01 -0.37 30.53
C GLU A 244 -22.96 -1.55 30.33
N ARG A 245 -24.06 -1.34 29.60
CA ARG A 245 -25.06 -2.38 29.30
C ARG A 245 -24.52 -3.42 28.32
N ILE A 246 -23.65 -2.99 27.40
CA ILE A 246 -22.93 -3.86 26.46
C ILE A 246 -21.84 -4.63 27.18
N LEU A 247 -21.12 -3.96 28.10
CA LEU A 247 -20.12 -4.63 28.93
C LEU A 247 -20.76 -5.71 29.79
N LYS A 248 -21.89 -5.43 30.47
CA LYS A 248 -22.65 -6.42 31.24
C LYS A 248 -22.99 -7.66 30.42
N TYR A 249 -23.45 -7.48 29.18
CA TYR A 249 -23.77 -8.59 28.28
C TYR A 249 -22.55 -9.45 27.95
N SER A 250 -21.37 -8.83 27.89
CA SER A 250 -20.13 -9.49 27.48
C SER A 250 -19.43 -10.22 28.62
N ILE A 251 -19.53 -9.73 29.88
CA ILE A 251 -18.84 -10.28 31.06
C ILE A 251 -18.96 -11.81 31.21
N PRO A 252 -20.13 -12.44 31.07
CA PRO A 252 -20.27 -13.90 31.26
C PRO A 252 -19.54 -14.73 30.20
N LYS A 253 -19.20 -14.14 29.05
CA LYS A 253 -18.56 -14.81 27.92
C LYS A 253 -17.03 -14.65 27.92
N LEU A 254 -16.49 -13.79 28.80
CA LEU A 254 -15.06 -13.57 28.90
C LEU A 254 -14.38 -14.73 29.62
N SER A 255 -13.15 -15.05 29.21
CA SER A 255 -12.31 -15.99 29.94
C SER A 255 -12.01 -15.47 31.37
N PRO A 256 -11.75 -16.36 32.34
CA PRO A 256 -11.46 -15.95 33.71
C PRO A 256 -10.30 -14.94 33.85
N PRO A 257 -9.17 -15.06 33.11
CA PRO A 257 -8.09 -14.07 33.16
C PRO A 257 -8.52 -12.69 32.67
N VAL A 258 -9.22 -12.63 31.53
CA VAL A 258 -9.72 -11.39 30.94
C VAL A 258 -10.72 -10.73 31.88
N ARG A 259 -11.66 -11.51 32.44
CA ARG A 259 -12.66 -11.00 33.38
C ARG A 259 -12.04 -10.38 34.63
N LYS A 260 -11.05 -11.03 35.24
CA LYS A 260 -10.32 -10.48 36.40
C LYS A 260 -9.63 -9.18 36.06
N MET A 261 -9.04 -9.08 34.87
CA MET A 261 -8.37 -7.86 34.42
C MET A 261 -9.36 -6.70 34.27
N VAL A 262 -10.54 -6.95 33.67
CA VAL A 262 -11.62 -5.96 33.57
C VAL A 262 -12.08 -5.51 34.96
N GLU A 263 -12.36 -6.46 35.86
CA GLU A 263 -12.83 -6.18 37.22
C GLU A 263 -11.83 -5.31 38.00
N LYS A 264 -10.52 -5.57 37.87
CA LYS A 264 -9.47 -4.80 38.54
C LYS A 264 -9.35 -3.36 38.01
N ASN A 265 -9.70 -3.12 36.75
CA ASN A 265 -9.59 -1.81 36.10
C ASN A 265 -10.86 -0.96 36.23
N VAL A 266 -11.93 -1.51 36.82
CA VAL A 266 -13.17 -0.78 37.12
C VAL A 266 -13.27 -0.51 38.63
N SER A 267 -13.71 0.67 39.04
CA SER A 267 -13.91 0.97 40.46
C SER A 267 -15.01 0.08 41.06
N LYS A 268 -14.89 -0.28 42.35
CA LYS A 268 -15.86 -1.16 43.03
C LYS A 268 -17.31 -0.67 42.90
N ASN A 269 -17.52 0.64 42.93
CA ASN A 269 -18.85 1.24 42.81
C ASN A 269 -19.41 1.11 41.38
N ARG A 270 -18.58 1.40 40.37
CA ARG A 270 -18.97 1.28 38.97
C ARG A 270 -19.19 -0.18 38.58
N TRP A 271 -18.39 -1.10 39.09
CA TRP A 271 -18.56 -2.54 38.87
C TRP A 271 -19.91 -3.03 39.38
N LYS A 272 -20.32 -2.62 40.58
CA LYS A 272 -21.67 -2.91 41.11
C LYS A 272 -22.77 -2.35 40.22
N GLN A 273 -22.65 -1.09 39.78
CA GLN A 273 -23.61 -0.47 38.87
C GLN A 273 -23.75 -1.23 37.54
N ILE A 274 -22.64 -1.68 36.96
CA ILE A 274 -22.63 -2.48 35.73
C ILE A 274 -23.34 -3.82 35.95
N LEU A 275 -23.10 -4.49 37.09
CA LEU A 275 -23.72 -5.77 37.41
C LEU A 275 -25.21 -5.64 37.73
N ASP A 276 -25.63 -4.56 38.38
CA ASP A 276 -27.02 -4.32 38.77
C ASP A 276 -27.86 -3.68 37.64
N GLY A 277 -27.22 -3.02 36.67
CA GLY A 277 -27.85 -2.32 35.56
C GLY A 277 -28.47 -3.22 34.48
N PRO A 278 -29.24 -2.68 33.52
CA PRO A 278 -29.81 -3.47 32.43
C PRO A 278 -28.73 -3.99 31.46
N SER A 279 -28.98 -5.14 30.83
CA SER A 279 -28.09 -5.69 29.80
C SER A 279 -28.59 -5.33 28.40
N LYS A 280 -27.69 -4.97 27.48
CA LYS A 280 -27.99 -4.72 26.06
C LYS A 280 -27.21 -5.71 25.20
N LYS A 281 -27.88 -6.47 24.33
CA LYS A 281 -27.20 -7.30 23.33
C LYS A 281 -26.55 -6.37 22.29
N PRO A 282 -25.24 -6.48 22.05
CA PRO A 282 -24.54 -5.66 21.06
C PRO A 282 -24.92 -6.08 19.64
N GLU A 283 -24.81 -5.12 18.71
CA GLU A 283 -24.79 -5.39 17.27
C GLU A 283 -23.42 -5.97 16.87
N LEU A 284 -23.31 -6.49 15.64
CA LEU A 284 -22.05 -7.03 15.12
C LEU A 284 -20.96 -5.95 15.11
N GLY A 285 -19.80 -6.25 15.69
CA GLY A 285 -18.67 -5.31 15.82
C GLY A 285 -18.78 -4.33 17.00
N GLU A 286 -19.88 -4.35 17.76
CA GLU A 286 -20.07 -3.51 18.95
C GLU A 286 -19.84 -4.26 20.27
N SER A 287 -19.56 -5.56 20.23
CA SER A 287 -19.31 -6.30 21.47
C SER A 287 -18.00 -5.87 22.11
N PHE A 288 -17.90 -6.04 23.43
CA PHE A 288 -16.67 -5.69 24.14
C PHE A 288 -15.42 -6.42 23.59
N PRO A 289 -15.47 -7.75 23.31
CA PRO A 289 -14.36 -8.43 22.66
C PRO A 289 -13.96 -7.81 21.33
N GLU A 290 -14.91 -7.59 20.41
CA GLU A 290 -14.62 -7.02 19.09
C GLU A 290 -14.03 -5.60 19.17
N ILE A 291 -14.54 -4.77 20.10
CA ILE A 291 -14.00 -3.42 20.33
C ILE A 291 -12.57 -3.48 20.86
N VAL A 292 -12.29 -4.39 21.79
CA VAL A 292 -10.95 -4.56 22.37
C VAL A 292 -9.98 -5.08 21.32
N GLU A 293 -10.35 -6.14 20.59
CA GLU A 293 -9.53 -6.72 19.51
C GLU A 293 -9.22 -5.67 18.44
N LYS A 294 -10.22 -4.88 18.02
CA LYS A 294 -10.03 -3.77 17.09
C LYS A 294 -9.07 -2.70 17.62
N GLU A 295 -9.16 -2.34 18.90
CA GLU A 295 -8.24 -1.38 19.52
C GLU A 295 -6.83 -1.94 19.75
N ILE A 296 -6.70 -3.25 20.04
CA ILE A 296 -5.41 -3.94 20.12
C ILE A 296 -4.73 -3.90 18.75
N PHE A 297 -5.46 -4.31 17.72
CA PHE A 297 -4.99 -4.26 16.35
C PHE A 297 -4.60 -2.84 15.96
N LYS A 298 -5.44 -1.84 16.26
CA LYS A 298 -5.17 -0.43 15.92
C LYS A 298 -3.94 0.14 16.61
N ARG A 299 -3.69 -0.17 17.88
CA ARG A 299 -2.62 0.46 18.66
C ARG A 299 -1.29 -0.27 18.62
N PHE A 300 -1.33 -1.60 18.52
CA PHE A 300 -0.14 -2.43 18.73
C PHE A 300 0.25 -3.26 17.51
N SER A 301 -0.55 -3.23 16.42
CA SER A 301 -0.10 -3.82 15.17
C SER A 301 1.03 -2.99 14.55
N ARG A 302 2.09 -3.68 14.13
CA ARG A 302 3.24 -3.16 13.40
C ARG A 302 3.26 -3.79 12.02
N ARG A 303 3.55 -2.98 11.00
CA ARG A 303 3.74 -3.48 9.64
C ARG A 303 5.14 -4.06 9.53
N ILE A 304 5.25 -5.27 9.05
CA ILE A 304 6.52 -5.92 8.66
C ILE A 304 6.53 -6.10 7.16
N TYR A 305 7.73 -6.03 6.62
CA TYR A 305 7.99 -6.34 5.24
C TYR A 305 8.75 -7.65 5.24
N TYR A 306 8.23 -8.63 4.51
CA TYR A 306 8.90 -9.90 4.32
C TYR A 306 8.94 -10.21 2.83
N GLU A 307 9.94 -10.96 2.44
CA GLU A 307 10.12 -11.36 1.06
C GLU A 307 9.18 -12.55 0.81
N GLU A 308 8.25 -12.40 -0.14
CA GLU A 308 7.40 -13.50 -0.59
C GLU A 308 7.36 -13.50 -2.11
N GLY A 309 7.88 -14.56 -2.72
CA GLY A 309 7.98 -14.67 -4.16
C GLY A 309 8.94 -13.68 -4.80
N ASN A 310 8.95 -13.70 -6.13
CA ASN A 310 9.81 -12.88 -6.95
C ASN A 310 9.01 -12.16 -8.02
N PHE A 311 9.50 -11.02 -8.49
CA PHE A 311 9.03 -10.36 -9.69
C PHE A 311 10.18 -10.11 -10.65
N SER A 312 9.85 -10.08 -11.94
CA SER A 312 10.83 -9.83 -12.99
C SER A 312 11.00 -8.33 -13.19
N VAL A 313 12.26 -7.89 -13.25
CA VAL A 313 12.65 -6.56 -13.73
C VAL A 313 13.59 -6.76 -14.89
N TYR A 314 13.50 -5.92 -15.92
CA TYR A 314 14.31 -6.07 -17.12
C TYR A 314 15.27 -4.90 -17.32
N ARG A 315 16.33 -5.12 -18.11
CA ARG A 315 17.28 -4.09 -18.56
C ARG A 315 17.76 -4.37 -19.99
N GLU A 316 18.15 -3.31 -20.70
CA GLU A 316 18.69 -3.38 -22.07
C GLU A 316 20.16 -3.84 -22.11
N VAL A 317 21.00 -3.28 -21.22
CA VAL A 317 22.45 -3.54 -21.17
C VAL A 317 22.85 -3.89 -19.74
N VAL A 318 23.83 -4.79 -19.62
CA VAL A 318 24.42 -5.19 -18.35
C VAL A 318 25.83 -4.60 -18.25
N ASP A 319 26.09 -3.78 -17.22
CA ASP A 319 27.47 -3.46 -16.83
C ASP A 319 28.17 -4.73 -16.35
N SER A 320 29.38 -4.96 -16.87
CA SER A 320 30.25 -6.11 -16.54
C SER A 320 30.58 -6.23 -15.04
N GLU A 321 30.44 -5.18 -14.25
CA GLU A 321 30.74 -5.21 -12.81
C GLU A 321 29.55 -5.65 -11.93
N GLN A 322 28.31 -5.62 -12.43
CA GLN A 322 27.12 -6.05 -11.66
C GLN A 322 26.83 -7.56 -11.80
N LEU A 323 27.80 -8.35 -12.25
CA LEU A 323 27.63 -9.73 -12.74
C LEU A 323 27.36 -10.81 -11.67
N GLU A 324 27.46 -10.51 -10.37
CA GLU A 324 27.61 -11.58 -9.35
C GLU A 324 26.32 -12.12 -8.72
N ILE A 325 25.11 -11.62 -9.02
CA ILE A 325 23.91 -12.08 -8.30
C ILE A 325 22.73 -12.39 -9.24
N GLY A 326 22.47 -13.69 -9.41
CA GLY A 326 21.18 -14.26 -9.84
C GLY A 326 21.00 -14.45 -11.35
N THR A 327 20.62 -15.67 -11.75
CA THR A 327 20.33 -16.14 -13.12
C THR A 327 19.66 -15.09 -14.02
N ARG A 328 20.44 -14.53 -14.96
CA ARG A 328 19.96 -13.60 -15.98
C ARG A 328 19.61 -14.38 -17.23
N THR A 329 18.33 -14.40 -17.58
CA THR A 329 17.82 -14.99 -18.83
C THR A 329 17.55 -13.85 -19.79
N GLU A 330 18.13 -13.91 -20.99
CA GLU A 330 17.68 -13.05 -22.09
C GLU A 330 16.27 -13.50 -22.51
N ILE A 331 15.34 -12.56 -22.58
CA ILE A 331 13.95 -12.81 -22.97
C ILE A 331 13.64 -11.96 -24.19
N GLU A 332 13.14 -12.62 -25.21
CA GLU A 332 12.66 -12.02 -26.44
C GLU A 332 11.23 -11.50 -26.25
N PHE A 333 10.96 -10.31 -26.77
CA PHE A 333 9.67 -9.66 -26.74
C PHE A 333 9.28 -9.21 -28.15
N GLN A 334 7.98 -9.31 -28.43
CA GLN A 334 7.36 -8.79 -29.63
C GLN A 334 6.41 -7.65 -29.27
N ALA A 335 6.72 -6.44 -29.72
CA ALA A 335 5.81 -5.30 -29.60
C ALA A 335 4.60 -5.46 -30.52
N ILE A 336 3.45 -5.00 -30.04
CA ILE A 336 2.28 -4.68 -30.86
C ILE A 336 2.30 -3.18 -31.24
N PRO A 337 1.53 -2.75 -32.24
CA PRO A 337 1.42 -1.33 -32.57
C PRO A 337 1.03 -0.48 -31.35
N GLY A 338 1.88 0.50 -31.05
CA GLY A 338 1.79 1.31 -29.84
C GLY A 338 1.10 2.67 -30.01
N ASP A 339 0.77 3.05 -31.24
CA ASP A 339 0.39 4.42 -31.63
C ASP A 339 -0.85 4.98 -30.92
N LYS A 340 -1.73 4.10 -30.41
CA LYS A 340 -2.92 4.45 -29.64
C LYS A 340 -2.67 4.76 -28.16
N TYR A 341 -1.45 4.54 -27.66
CA TYR A 341 -1.17 4.67 -26.23
C TYR A 341 -0.66 6.07 -25.90
N ASN A 342 -1.31 6.71 -24.94
CA ASN A 342 -0.92 8.00 -24.38
C ASN A 342 -0.52 7.81 -22.91
N LEU A 343 0.77 7.91 -22.63
CA LEU A 343 1.28 7.98 -21.26
C LEU A 343 1.42 9.44 -20.85
N ASN A 344 0.56 9.89 -19.95
CA ASN A 344 0.61 11.22 -19.36
C ASN A 344 1.32 11.13 -18.01
N ALA A 345 2.27 12.02 -17.74
CA ALA A 345 3.00 12.07 -16.47
C ALA A 345 3.18 13.52 -16.01
N SER A 346 2.99 13.77 -14.72
CA SER A 346 3.15 15.11 -14.12
C SER A 346 4.60 15.60 -14.15
N VAL A 347 5.57 14.68 -14.11
CA VAL A 347 7.00 14.96 -14.19
C VAL A 347 7.74 13.82 -14.90
N GLU A 348 8.96 14.09 -15.36
CA GLU A 348 9.82 13.06 -15.93
C GLU A 348 10.24 12.03 -14.89
N GLY A 349 10.09 10.74 -15.23
CA GLY A 349 10.47 9.64 -14.36
C GLY A 349 10.05 8.26 -14.84
N ILE A 350 9.08 8.19 -15.76
CA ILE A 350 8.56 6.95 -16.35
C ILE A 350 8.31 7.13 -17.85
N LEU A 351 8.62 6.11 -18.64
CA LEU A 351 8.30 6.03 -20.06
C LEU A 351 7.54 4.76 -20.38
N LEU A 352 6.69 4.82 -21.39
CA LEU A 352 6.10 3.62 -21.98
C LEU A 352 7.17 3.00 -22.90
N TYR A 353 7.76 1.91 -22.43
CA TYR A 353 8.85 1.24 -23.12
C TYR A 353 8.30 0.53 -24.36
N SER A 354 7.41 -0.44 -24.14
CA SER A 354 6.76 -1.20 -25.19
C SER A 354 5.46 -1.83 -24.68
N VAL A 355 4.62 -2.27 -25.61
CA VAL A 355 3.39 -3.02 -25.31
C VAL A 355 3.42 -4.30 -26.12
N THR A 356 3.22 -5.43 -25.46
CA THR A 356 3.17 -6.75 -26.08
C THR A 356 1.75 -7.30 -26.05
N LYS A 357 1.55 -8.53 -26.52
CA LYS A 357 0.24 -9.19 -26.42
C LYS A 357 -0.23 -9.34 -24.97
N GLU A 358 0.67 -9.61 -24.04
CA GLU A 358 0.32 -9.99 -22.66
C GLU A 358 0.78 -8.97 -21.61
N LYS A 359 1.69 -8.07 -21.96
CA LYS A 359 2.38 -7.20 -20.98
C LYS A 359 2.51 -5.77 -21.48
N ILE A 360 2.47 -4.84 -20.54
CA ILE A 360 2.86 -3.44 -20.74
C ILE A 360 4.18 -3.22 -20.00
N LEU A 361 5.16 -2.69 -20.70
CA LEU A 361 6.51 -2.47 -20.19
C LEU A 361 6.74 -0.97 -19.95
N PHE A 362 7.16 -0.63 -18.73
CA PHE A 362 7.46 0.75 -18.33
C PHE A 362 8.93 0.89 -17.97
N GLN A 363 9.62 1.84 -18.60
CA GLN A 363 11.00 2.16 -18.25
C GLN A 363 11.04 3.23 -17.17
N ILE A 364 11.77 2.94 -16.10
CA ILE A 364 11.95 3.83 -14.96
C ILE A 364 13.19 4.69 -15.20
N GLN A 365 13.01 6.00 -15.33
CA GLN A 365 14.10 6.94 -15.62
C GLN A 365 14.81 7.45 -14.36
N LYS A 366 14.14 7.40 -13.20
CA LYS A 366 14.67 7.85 -11.90
C LYS A 366 14.43 6.79 -10.85
N TYR A 367 15.30 6.68 -9.85
CA TYR A 367 15.09 5.74 -8.75
C TYR A 367 13.74 6.05 -8.06
N MET A 368 12.92 5.02 -7.89
CA MET A 368 11.61 5.10 -7.23
C MET A 368 11.67 4.37 -5.89
N GLU A 369 11.36 5.07 -4.79
CA GLU A 369 11.17 4.45 -3.48
C GLU A 369 9.96 3.52 -3.48
N ILE A 370 8.87 4.00 -4.08
CA ILE A 370 7.64 3.26 -4.29
C ILE A 370 7.04 3.69 -5.64
N ILE A 371 6.50 2.73 -6.39
CA ILE A 371 5.68 2.97 -7.57
C ILE A 371 4.48 2.03 -7.54
N ARG A 372 3.31 2.58 -7.84
CA ARG A 372 2.03 1.87 -7.84
C ARG A 372 1.31 2.07 -9.16
N PHE A 373 0.72 0.99 -9.65
CA PHE A 373 -0.17 0.94 -10.81
C PHE A 373 -1.52 0.42 -10.35
N ASP A 374 -2.59 1.11 -10.71
CA ASP A 374 -3.96 0.65 -10.53
C ASP A 374 -4.62 0.57 -11.91
N ILE A 375 -4.93 -0.67 -12.33
CA ILE A 375 -5.49 -0.99 -13.64
C ILE A 375 -7.01 -1.02 -13.50
N PHE A 376 -7.67 -0.08 -14.16
CA PHE A 376 -9.13 0.00 -14.16
C PHE A 376 -9.70 -0.88 -15.26
N LEU A 377 -10.36 -2.00 -14.89
CA LEU A 377 -11.00 -2.90 -15.85
C LEU A 377 -12.47 -2.50 -16.04
N SER A 378 -13.18 -2.24 -14.94
CA SER A 378 -14.56 -1.77 -14.94
C SER A 378 -14.87 -0.98 -13.67
N LYS A 379 -16.06 -0.36 -13.60
CA LYS A 379 -16.52 0.34 -12.37
C LYS A 379 -16.59 -0.57 -11.13
N LYS A 380 -16.51 -1.89 -11.30
CA LYS A 380 -16.57 -2.90 -10.23
C LYS A 380 -15.28 -3.71 -10.08
N GLU A 381 -14.34 -3.57 -11.00
CA GLU A 381 -13.17 -4.43 -11.08
C GLU A 381 -11.91 -3.63 -11.38
N ARG A 382 -10.88 -3.87 -10.56
CA ARG A 382 -9.55 -3.30 -10.74
C ARG A 382 -8.50 -4.34 -10.37
N ASP A 383 -7.31 -4.14 -10.88
CA ASP A 383 -6.11 -4.80 -10.37
C ASP A 383 -5.10 -3.75 -9.89
N SER A 384 -4.18 -4.13 -9.01
CA SER A 384 -3.15 -3.22 -8.52
C SER A 384 -1.80 -3.87 -8.31
N PHE A 385 -0.76 -3.16 -8.73
CA PHE A 385 0.64 -3.58 -8.62
C PHE A 385 1.42 -2.50 -7.90
N GLU A 386 2.15 -2.90 -6.86
CA GLU A 386 2.99 -1.99 -6.09
C GLU A 386 4.40 -2.57 -6.02
N PHE A 387 5.37 -1.72 -6.30
CA PHE A 387 6.78 -2.07 -6.36
C PHE A 387 7.59 -1.08 -5.52
N PHE A 388 8.62 -1.59 -4.86
CA PHE A 388 9.46 -0.81 -3.95
C PHE A 388 10.91 -0.81 -4.42
N ARG A 389 11.61 0.30 -4.18
CA ARG A 389 13.07 0.44 -4.37
C ARG A 389 13.50 0.01 -5.78
N ILE A 390 12.89 0.63 -6.78
CA ILE A 390 13.13 0.32 -8.19
C ILE A 390 14.24 1.24 -8.73
N PRO A 391 15.39 0.69 -9.16
CA PRO A 391 16.48 1.48 -9.71
C PRO A 391 16.12 2.15 -11.04
N SER A 392 16.78 3.28 -11.34
CA SER A 392 16.76 3.85 -12.69
C SER A 392 17.29 2.85 -13.74
N GLY A 393 16.80 2.97 -14.97
CA GLY A 393 17.07 2.07 -16.10
C GLY A 393 16.31 0.74 -16.04
N SER A 394 15.59 0.47 -14.94
CA SER A 394 14.78 -0.74 -14.81
C SER A 394 13.54 -0.66 -15.69
N ILE A 395 13.19 -1.78 -16.33
CA ILE A 395 11.95 -1.93 -17.07
C ILE A 395 11.03 -2.84 -16.25
N LEU A 396 9.91 -2.28 -15.80
CA LEU A 396 8.87 -3.00 -15.06
C LEU A 396 7.84 -3.57 -16.02
N GLU A 397 7.35 -4.77 -15.71
CA GLU A 397 6.22 -5.37 -16.40
C GLU A 397 4.96 -5.31 -15.53
N ILE A 398 3.83 -4.99 -16.16
CA ILE A 398 2.49 -5.22 -15.61
C ILE A 398 1.67 -5.99 -16.66
N PRO A 399 0.66 -6.78 -16.24
CA PRO A 399 -0.19 -7.48 -17.19
C PRO A 399 -0.98 -6.51 -18.07
N ARG A 400 -1.18 -6.90 -19.32
CA ARG A 400 -2.08 -6.24 -20.24
C ARG A 400 -3.41 -6.98 -20.26
N TYR A 401 -4.49 -6.25 -19.98
CA TYR A 401 -5.84 -6.75 -20.22
C TYR A 401 -6.43 -6.03 -21.42
N ASP A 402 -7.02 -6.77 -22.35
CA ASP A 402 -7.69 -6.16 -23.51
C ASP A 402 -8.90 -5.30 -23.11
N GLN A 403 -9.52 -5.63 -21.98
CA GLN A 403 -10.60 -4.87 -21.37
C GLN A 403 -10.12 -3.75 -20.44
N ALA A 404 -8.80 -3.57 -20.25
CA ALA A 404 -8.29 -2.48 -19.44
C ALA A 404 -8.73 -1.16 -20.04
N LYS A 405 -9.38 -0.36 -19.21
CA LYS A 405 -9.83 0.95 -19.61
C LYS A 405 -8.66 1.93 -19.54
N MET A 406 -8.30 2.28 -18.32
CA MET A 406 -7.18 3.16 -18.05
C MET A 406 -6.28 2.54 -17.00
N ILE A 407 -5.03 2.96 -17.00
CA ILE A 407 -4.12 2.70 -15.88
C ILE A 407 -3.82 4.04 -15.26
N VAL A 408 -4.04 4.17 -13.95
CA VAL A 408 -3.56 5.30 -13.17
C VAL A 408 -2.43 4.80 -12.27
N GLY A 409 -1.48 5.67 -11.99
CA GLY A 409 -0.35 5.30 -11.16
C GLY A 409 0.31 6.50 -10.52
N ALA A 410 1.10 6.19 -9.51
CA ALA A 410 1.89 7.18 -8.80
C ALA A 410 3.22 6.59 -8.34
N ALA A 411 4.19 7.46 -8.09
CA ALA A 411 5.49 7.10 -7.54
C ALA A 411 6.01 8.19 -6.59
N ILE A 412 6.88 7.79 -5.67
CA ILE A 412 7.74 8.70 -4.91
C ILE A 412 9.18 8.39 -5.31
N THR A 413 9.88 9.39 -5.83
CA THR A 413 11.29 9.29 -6.20
C THR A 413 12.20 9.38 -4.97
N SER A 414 13.48 9.03 -5.11
CA SER A 414 14.49 9.16 -4.04
C SER A 414 14.67 10.60 -3.53
N ASP A 415 14.45 11.60 -4.38
CA ASP A 415 14.46 13.03 -3.99
C ASP A 415 13.14 13.49 -3.34
N LYS A 416 12.30 12.53 -2.91
CA LYS A 416 10.99 12.76 -2.27
C LYS A 416 10.05 13.62 -3.11
N LYS A 417 10.09 13.45 -4.44
CA LYS A 417 9.14 14.12 -5.33
C LYS A 417 8.01 13.17 -5.71
N PRO A 418 6.76 13.65 -5.72
CA PRO A 418 5.64 12.90 -6.25
C PRO A 418 5.74 12.85 -7.78
N LEU A 419 5.31 11.72 -8.34
CA LEU A 419 5.04 11.57 -9.75
C LEU A 419 3.66 10.92 -9.86
N GLU A 420 2.76 11.49 -10.64
CA GLU A 420 1.49 10.86 -11.02
C GLU A 420 1.50 10.63 -12.53
N PHE A 421 0.92 9.53 -12.95
CA PHE A 421 0.82 9.19 -14.36
C PHE A 421 -0.48 8.46 -14.67
N ASN A 422 -0.88 8.52 -15.93
CA ASN A 422 -1.96 7.68 -16.47
C ASN A 422 -1.61 7.21 -17.87
N LEU A 423 -2.01 5.99 -18.19
CA LEU A 423 -1.91 5.40 -19.53
C LEU A 423 -3.32 5.22 -20.09
N LEU A 424 -3.57 5.87 -21.22
CA LEU A 424 -4.82 5.79 -21.97
C LEU A 424 -4.58 5.06 -23.28
N SER A 425 -5.56 4.28 -23.74
CA SER A 425 -5.48 3.55 -25.01
C SER A 425 -6.61 3.89 -26.00
N PHE A 426 -7.55 4.72 -25.55
CA PHE A 426 -8.63 5.30 -26.33
C PHE A 426 -9.25 6.50 -25.58
N ASN A 427 -10.18 7.18 -26.24
CA ASN A 427 -10.91 8.31 -25.68
C ASN A 427 -12.11 7.85 -24.82
N TYR A 428 -12.20 8.34 -23.57
CA TYR A 428 -13.15 7.85 -22.54
C TYR A 428 -14.31 8.77 -22.25
#